data_AF-A0A0S8BLY1-F1
#
_entry.id   AF-A0A0S8BLY1-F1
#
_cell.length_a   1.000
_cell.length_b   1.000
_cell.length_c   1.000
_cell.angle_alpha   90.00
_cell.angle_beta   90.00
_cell.angle_gamma   90.00
#
_symmetry.space_group_name_H-M   'P 1'
#
loop_
_entity.id
_entity.type
_entity.pdbx_description
1 polymer ?
#
loop_
_entity_poly.entity_id
_entity_poly.type
_entity_poly.pdbx_seq_one_letter_code
_entity_poly.pdbx_strand_id
1 'polypeptide(L)'
;MTESTPRIRSLLRQADRVAESGKRSAAENLYRQIIEEAPDNASAWIGLASVVRDPAEQENAYERALEIEPDNLEAQKGLDQIQEEQIPDPVKDGLEEAEQAPSLSDNSGEKVGTTSRPIPEIYDTDLSFGSDGDSLVIGGTSPVHDHTHLEVTEGTEVLFCANHPSRQTHLRCNKCGKPICSSCAQPTPVGYRCPQCIREHQDIYYTARPLDYLLVILVTVPLSLLGGWLAMRIGFFTIFLGAGAGTLIGRIAFWAARRRRGRGMPQLVAAIVVIGGILPALPLLIFGGINFGLLWSGVYIFTATGAAYYQMR
;
A
#
# COMPACT_ATOMS: atom_id res chain seq x y z
N MET A 1 19.04 -1.56 -26.91
CA MET A 1 17.71 -0.92 -26.78
C MET A 1 16.68 -1.92 -27.24
N THR A 2 16.17 -2.74 -26.32
CA THR A 2 15.13 -3.74 -26.61
C THR A 2 13.83 -2.99 -26.87
N GLU A 3 13.37 -2.97 -28.13
CA GLU A 3 12.05 -2.42 -28.45
C GLU A 3 10.98 -3.33 -27.86
N SER A 4 10.64 -3.11 -26.58
CA SER A 4 9.42 -3.69 -26.02
C SER A 4 8.25 -3.21 -26.88
N THR A 5 7.62 -4.15 -27.60
CA THR A 5 6.51 -3.83 -28.51
C THR A 5 5.43 -3.04 -27.75
N PRO A 6 4.67 -2.15 -28.42
CA PRO A 6 3.62 -1.38 -27.77
C PRO A 6 2.61 -2.26 -27.03
N ARG A 7 2.42 -3.50 -27.50
CA ARG A 7 1.61 -4.53 -26.85
C ARG A 7 2.21 -4.97 -25.51
N ILE A 8 3.49 -5.35 -25.46
CA ILE A 8 4.16 -5.76 -24.21
C ILE A 8 4.10 -4.64 -23.16
N ARG A 9 4.33 -3.38 -23.56
CA ARG A 9 4.21 -2.25 -22.63
C ARG A 9 2.81 -2.10 -22.05
N SER A 10 1.77 -2.37 -22.85
CA SER A 10 0.38 -2.32 -22.39
C SER A 10 0.04 -3.47 -21.43
N LEU A 11 0.58 -4.68 -21.70
CA LEU A 11 0.42 -5.86 -20.85
C LEU A 11 1.15 -5.70 -19.51
N LEU A 12 2.38 -5.18 -19.52
CA LEU A 12 3.14 -4.83 -18.30
C LEU A 12 2.31 -3.91 -17.39
N ARG A 13 1.84 -2.78 -17.93
CA ARG A 13 0.99 -1.84 -17.16
C ARG A 13 -0.30 -2.48 -16.64
N GLN A 14 -0.84 -3.48 -17.36
CA GLN A 14 -2.00 -4.23 -16.89
C GLN A 14 -1.62 -5.15 -15.74
N ALA A 15 -0.52 -5.89 -15.84
CA ALA A 15 0.01 -6.75 -14.80
C ALA A 15 0.32 -5.96 -13.52
N ASP A 16 0.99 -4.81 -13.64
CA ASP A 16 1.32 -3.93 -12.50
C ASP A 16 0.06 -3.52 -11.73
N ARG A 17 -0.99 -3.07 -12.43
CA ARG A 17 -2.26 -2.71 -11.79
C ARG A 17 -2.95 -3.88 -11.10
N VAL A 18 -2.83 -5.08 -11.66
CA VAL A 18 -3.40 -6.29 -11.06
C VAL A 18 -2.61 -6.68 -9.81
N ALA A 19 -1.28 -6.56 -9.85
CA ALA A 19 -0.41 -6.77 -8.70
C ALA A 19 -0.73 -5.77 -7.56
N GLU A 20 -0.86 -4.48 -7.88
CA GLU A 20 -1.25 -3.42 -6.93
C GLU A 20 -2.63 -3.65 -6.31
N SER A 21 -3.56 -4.28 -7.05
CA SER A 21 -4.88 -4.63 -6.55
C SER A 21 -4.90 -5.81 -5.56
N GLY A 22 -3.74 -6.41 -5.27
CA GLY A 22 -3.58 -7.55 -4.36
C GLY A 22 -3.93 -8.90 -4.99
N LYS A 23 -4.28 -8.94 -6.28
CA LYS A 23 -4.63 -10.17 -7.01
C LYS A 23 -3.37 -10.88 -7.52
N ARG A 24 -2.56 -11.40 -6.59
CA ARG A 24 -1.25 -12.02 -6.88
C ARG A 24 -1.29 -13.09 -7.98
N SER A 25 -2.22 -14.04 -7.91
CA SER A 25 -2.32 -15.12 -8.90
C SER A 25 -2.64 -14.63 -10.32
N ALA A 26 -3.52 -13.65 -10.44
CA ALA A 26 -3.85 -13.06 -11.75
C ALA A 26 -2.68 -12.24 -12.30
N ALA A 27 -1.92 -11.57 -11.44
CA ALA A 27 -0.72 -10.84 -11.84
C ALA A 27 0.39 -11.79 -12.28
N GLU A 28 0.61 -12.89 -11.56
CA GLU A 28 1.58 -13.93 -11.89
C GLU A 28 1.34 -14.48 -13.30
N ASN A 29 0.09 -14.85 -13.62
CA ASN A 29 -0.27 -15.34 -14.94
C ASN A 29 0.04 -14.31 -16.05
N LEU A 30 -0.18 -13.01 -15.78
CA LEU A 30 0.12 -11.95 -16.74
C LEU A 30 1.63 -11.77 -16.94
N TYR A 31 2.43 -11.84 -15.86
CA TYR A 31 3.88 -11.77 -15.97
C TYR A 31 4.46 -12.97 -16.71
N ARG A 32 3.97 -14.19 -16.45
CA ARG A 32 4.37 -15.39 -17.20
C ARG A 32 4.05 -15.27 -18.68
N GLN A 33 2.86 -14.75 -19.03
CA GLN A 33 2.51 -14.48 -20.42
C GLN A 33 3.45 -13.47 -21.09
N ILE A 34 3.89 -12.44 -20.37
CA ILE A 34 4.85 -11.45 -20.90
C ILE A 34 6.22 -12.08 -21.11
N ILE A 35 6.65 -12.96 -20.20
CA ILE A 35 7.93 -13.67 -20.29
C ILE A 35 7.94 -14.66 -21.45
N GLU A 36 6.82 -15.32 -21.73
CA GLU A 36 6.66 -16.19 -22.91
C GLU A 36 6.80 -15.40 -24.23
N GLU A 37 6.22 -14.19 -24.30
CA GLU A 37 6.31 -13.35 -25.51
C GLU A 37 7.65 -12.59 -25.62
N ALA A 38 8.29 -12.27 -24.50
CA ALA A 38 9.55 -11.52 -24.45
C ALA A 38 10.41 -11.98 -23.26
N PRO A 39 11.24 -13.02 -23.45
CA PRO A 39 12.09 -13.54 -22.39
C PRO A 39 13.18 -12.55 -21.94
N ASP A 40 13.56 -11.61 -22.80
CA ASP A 40 14.61 -10.60 -22.56
C ASP A 40 14.06 -9.31 -21.90
N ASN A 41 12.93 -9.40 -21.20
CA ASN A 41 12.29 -8.26 -20.55
C ASN A 41 12.48 -8.30 -19.03
N ALA A 42 13.49 -7.58 -18.52
CA ALA A 42 13.83 -7.54 -17.10
C ALA A 42 12.65 -7.10 -16.21
N SER A 43 11.83 -6.14 -16.65
CA SER A 43 10.69 -5.66 -15.85
C SER A 43 9.63 -6.74 -15.59
N ALA A 44 9.45 -7.68 -16.52
CA ALA A 44 8.49 -8.76 -16.35
C ALA A 44 8.98 -9.80 -15.33
N TRP A 45 10.28 -10.10 -15.34
CA TRP A 45 10.92 -10.97 -14.34
C TRP A 45 10.87 -10.37 -12.92
N ILE A 46 11.15 -9.07 -12.79
CA ILE A 46 11.01 -8.34 -11.50
C ILE A 46 9.55 -8.37 -11.02
N GLY A 47 8.62 -8.09 -11.94
CA GLY A 47 7.19 -8.15 -11.64
C GLY A 47 6.74 -9.53 -11.17
N LEU A 48 7.23 -10.60 -11.81
CA LEU A 48 6.98 -11.99 -11.41
C LEU A 48 7.53 -12.28 -10.01
N ALA A 49 8.78 -11.89 -9.74
CA ALA A 49 9.41 -12.05 -8.43
C ALA A 49 8.61 -11.34 -7.32
N SER A 50 7.96 -10.21 -7.60
CA SER A 50 7.16 -9.51 -6.59
C SER A 50 5.84 -10.22 -6.21
N VAL A 51 5.35 -11.16 -7.05
CA VAL A 51 4.03 -11.80 -6.87
C VAL A 51 4.10 -13.29 -6.52
N VAL A 52 5.18 -13.96 -6.90
CA VAL A 52 5.47 -15.36 -6.56
C VAL A 52 5.65 -15.52 -5.05
N ARG A 53 5.22 -16.67 -4.52
CA ARG A 53 5.25 -16.96 -3.07
C ARG A 53 6.43 -17.81 -2.66
N ASP A 54 6.94 -18.64 -3.56
CA ASP A 54 8.05 -19.54 -3.28
C ASP A 54 9.37 -18.73 -3.30
N PRO A 55 10.12 -18.67 -2.18
CA PRO A 55 11.37 -17.92 -2.13
C PRO A 55 12.41 -18.39 -3.16
N ALA A 56 12.43 -19.68 -3.49
CA ALA A 56 13.37 -20.23 -4.47
C ALA A 56 13.06 -19.74 -5.89
N GLU A 57 11.78 -19.73 -6.28
CA GLU A 57 11.36 -19.20 -7.59
C GLU A 57 11.51 -17.67 -7.65
N GLN A 58 11.33 -17.00 -6.51
CA GLN A 58 11.52 -15.55 -6.39
C GLN A 58 12.98 -15.14 -6.64
N GLU A 59 13.93 -15.85 -6.03
CA GLU A 59 15.37 -15.65 -6.23
C GLU A 59 15.75 -15.85 -7.69
N ASN A 60 15.33 -16.97 -8.31
CA ASN A 60 15.59 -17.24 -9.73
C ASN A 60 15.06 -16.12 -10.63
N ALA A 61 13.85 -15.62 -10.37
CA ALA A 61 13.27 -14.53 -11.16
C ALA A 61 14.07 -13.23 -11.05
N TYR A 62 14.61 -12.88 -9.87
CA TYR A 62 15.50 -11.73 -9.72
C TYR A 62 16.87 -11.93 -10.38
N GLU A 63 17.45 -13.12 -10.29
CA GLU A 63 18.69 -13.47 -10.98
C GLU A 63 18.54 -13.32 -12.50
N ARG A 64 17.45 -13.85 -13.08
CA ARG A 64 17.13 -13.70 -14.51
C ARG A 64 16.96 -12.24 -14.92
N ALA A 65 16.40 -11.40 -14.04
CA ALA A 65 16.30 -9.96 -14.31
C ALA A 65 17.68 -9.28 -14.34
N LEU A 66 18.58 -9.63 -13.43
CA LEU A 66 19.94 -9.10 -13.35
C LEU A 66 20.83 -9.58 -14.51
N GLU A 67 20.60 -10.78 -15.03
CA GLU A 67 21.28 -11.25 -16.25
C GLU A 67 20.94 -10.39 -17.47
N ILE A 68 19.71 -9.87 -17.54
CA ILE A 68 19.25 -9.01 -18.65
C ILE A 68 19.69 -7.56 -18.42
N GLU A 69 19.50 -7.04 -17.21
CA GLU A 69 19.87 -5.68 -16.80
C GLU A 69 20.74 -5.70 -15.52
N PRO A 70 22.08 -5.79 -15.66
CA PRO A 70 23.00 -5.92 -14.53
C PRO A 70 22.96 -4.74 -13.55
N ASP A 71 22.64 -3.54 -14.04
CA ASP A 71 22.59 -2.30 -13.22
C ASP A 71 21.21 -2.04 -12.60
N ASN A 72 20.31 -3.03 -12.59
CA ASN A 72 18.95 -2.85 -12.09
C ASN A 72 18.90 -2.92 -10.55
N LEU A 73 18.86 -1.74 -9.92
CA LEU A 73 18.81 -1.57 -8.47
C LEU A 73 17.60 -2.24 -7.81
N GLU A 74 16.47 -2.40 -8.51
CA GLU A 74 15.27 -3.00 -7.95
C GLU A 74 15.43 -4.52 -7.81
N ALA A 75 15.97 -5.18 -8.84
CA ALA A 75 16.23 -6.61 -8.80
C ALA A 75 17.30 -6.97 -7.75
N GLN A 76 18.36 -6.17 -7.64
CA GLN A 76 19.42 -6.39 -6.65
C GLN A 76 18.89 -6.31 -5.22
N LYS A 77 18.09 -5.27 -4.91
CA LYS A 77 17.49 -5.13 -3.57
C LYS A 77 16.52 -6.27 -3.23
N GLY A 78 15.77 -6.74 -4.22
CA GLY A 78 14.85 -7.87 -4.04
C GLY A 78 15.59 -9.16 -3.71
N LEU A 79 16.73 -9.39 -4.38
CA LEU A 79 17.61 -10.53 -4.13
C LEU A 79 18.26 -10.46 -2.74
N ASP A 80 18.84 -9.32 -2.39
CA ASP A 80 19.49 -9.10 -1.08
C ASP A 80 18.51 -9.40 0.08
N GLN A 81 17.25 -8.97 -0.05
CA GLN A 81 16.22 -9.19 0.95
C GLN A 81 15.90 -10.69 1.16
N ILE A 82 15.84 -11.46 0.08
CA ILE A 82 15.55 -12.90 0.15
C ILE A 82 16.74 -13.64 0.73
N GLN A 83 17.96 -13.28 0.32
CA GLN A 83 19.18 -13.88 0.84
C GLN A 83 19.36 -13.58 2.33
N GLU A 84 19.01 -12.38 2.80
CA GLU A 84 19.04 -12.04 4.23
C GLU A 84 18.01 -12.84 5.03
N GLU A 85 16.82 -13.10 4.48
CA GLU A 85 15.77 -13.92 5.12
C GLU A 85 16.07 -15.43 5.08
N GLN A 86 16.87 -15.89 4.11
CA GLN A 86 17.33 -17.27 3.99
C GLN A 86 18.58 -17.60 4.82
N ILE A 87 19.16 -16.66 5.58
CA ILE A 87 20.22 -16.98 6.56
C ILE A 87 19.53 -17.51 7.83
N PRO A 88 19.52 -18.82 8.12
CA PRO A 88 19.10 -19.32 9.42
C PRO A 88 20.09 -18.80 10.46
N ASP A 89 19.65 -17.88 11.33
CA ASP A 89 20.44 -17.33 12.43
C ASP A 89 21.06 -18.47 13.29
N PRO A 90 22.39 -18.71 13.26
CA PRO A 90 23.07 -19.44 14.33
C PRO A 90 23.73 -18.46 15.31
N VAL A 91 23.56 -17.14 15.12
CA VAL A 91 24.42 -16.10 15.72
C VAL A 91 23.64 -15.12 16.61
N LYS A 92 22.31 -15.25 16.75
CA LYS A 92 21.55 -14.41 17.68
C LYS A 92 21.62 -14.90 19.13
N ASP A 93 21.71 -16.21 19.37
CA ASP A 93 21.88 -16.74 20.73
C ASP A 93 23.28 -16.47 21.32
N GLY A 94 24.29 -16.22 20.49
CA GLY A 94 25.69 -16.09 20.92
C GLY A 94 26.12 -14.68 21.33
N LEU A 95 25.33 -13.65 21.03
CA LEU A 95 25.69 -12.25 21.32
C LEU A 95 24.82 -11.59 22.39
N GLU A 96 23.65 -12.16 22.74
CA GLU A 96 22.85 -11.70 23.87
C GLU A 96 23.31 -12.31 25.21
N GLU A 97 23.92 -13.50 25.22
CA GLU A 97 24.39 -14.16 26.45
C GLU A 97 25.77 -13.66 26.96
N ALA A 98 26.56 -13.00 26.10
CA ALA A 98 27.92 -12.55 26.42
C ALA A 98 27.97 -11.25 27.24
N GLU A 99 26.86 -10.50 27.32
CA GLU A 99 26.79 -9.23 28.04
C GLU A 99 26.22 -9.38 29.47
N GLN A 100 25.84 -10.60 29.90
CA GLN A 100 25.18 -10.87 31.19
C GLN A 100 25.82 -11.97 32.05
N ALA A 101 27.12 -12.26 31.89
CA ALA A 101 27.84 -13.12 32.82
C ALA A 101 28.39 -12.33 34.03
N PRO A 102 28.03 -12.68 35.28
CA PRO A 102 28.72 -12.18 36.47
C PRO A 102 30.07 -12.88 36.63
N SER A 103 31.10 -12.09 36.94
CA SER A 103 32.44 -12.55 37.28
C SER A 103 32.43 -13.38 38.57
N LEU A 104 32.62 -14.70 38.48
CA LEU A 104 33.04 -15.50 39.63
C LEU A 104 34.05 -16.58 39.21
N SER A 105 35.16 -16.53 39.93
CA SER A 105 36.34 -17.37 39.90
C SER A 105 36.11 -18.74 40.56
N ASP A 106 37.02 -19.66 40.22
CA ASP A 106 37.32 -20.94 40.90
C ASP A 106 36.20 -22.01 40.84
N ASN A 107 36.42 -23.28 40.49
CA ASN A 107 37.57 -24.14 40.74
C ASN A 107 37.46 -25.42 39.90
N SER A 108 38.63 -26.05 39.71
CA SER A 108 38.95 -27.43 39.37
C SER A 108 37.83 -28.48 39.21
N GLY A 109 37.88 -29.17 38.05
CA GLY A 109 38.14 -30.61 37.97
C GLY A 109 36.95 -31.56 38.10
N GLU A 110 36.55 -32.20 36.99
CA GLU A 110 36.23 -33.64 36.95
C GLU A 110 36.14 -34.12 35.49
N LYS A 111 36.54 -35.37 35.26
CA LYS A 111 36.82 -36.03 33.97
C LYS A 111 35.61 -36.69 33.30
N VAL A 112 35.64 -36.68 31.95
CA VAL A 112 35.34 -37.77 30.99
C VAL A 112 34.00 -38.51 31.07
N GLY A 113 33.29 -38.57 29.93
CA GLY A 113 32.21 -39.54 29.72
C GLY A 113 31.65 -39.57 28.29
N THR A 114 32.34 -40.25 27.39
CA THR A 114 31.88 -40.66 26.05
C THR A 114 30.62 -41.54 26.16
N THR A 115 29.49 -41.16 25.54
CA THR A 115 28.51 -42.14 25.04
C THR A 115 27.80 -41.61 23.79
N SER A 116 28.14 -42.24 22.67
CA SER A 116 27.38 -42.28 21.43
C SER A 116 25.97 -42.85 21.66
N ARG A 117 24.94 -42.20 21.11
CA ARG A 117 23.61 -42.82 20.92
C ARG A 117 23.33 -43.06 19.43
N PRO A 118 22.67 -44.18 19.06
CA PRO A 118 22.52 -44.62 17.68
C PRO A 118 21.32 -43.97 16.98
N ILE A 119 21.43 -43.87 15.66
CA ILE A 119 20.36 -43.53 14.71
C ILE A 119 19.39 -44.72 14.61
N PRO A 120 18.06 -44.55 14.74
CA PRO A 120 17.12 -45.59 14.37
C PRO A 120 16.78 -45.50 12.88
N GLU A 121 16.91 -46.68 12.29
CA GLU A 121 16.58 -47.14 10.95
C GLU A 121 15.06 -47.19 10.70
N ILE A 122 14.67 -47.07 9.41
CA ILE A 122 13.48 -47.68 8.76
C ILE A 122 12.12 -47.01 9.00
N TYR A 123 11.54 -46.41 7.94
CA TYR A 123 10.56 -47.13 7.08
C TYR A 123 10.32 -46.42 5.74
N ASP A 124 10.59 -47.15 4.66
CA ASP A 124 9.95 -47.00 3.36
C ASP A 124 8.56 -47.62 3.43
N THR A 125 7.55 -46.94 2.91
CA THR A 125 6.40 -47.63 2.31
C THR A 125 5.82 -46.79 1.19
N ASP A 126 6.04 -47.29 -0.02
CA ASP A 126 5.23 -47.08 -1.21
C ASP A 126 3.74 -47.10 -0.88
N LEU A 127 2.94 -46.27 -1.55
CA LEU A 127 1.65 -46.72 -2.07
C LEU A 127 1.18 -45.83 -3.23
N SER A 128 1.07 -46.51 -4.35
CA SER A 128 0.75 -46.15 -5.72
C SER A 128 -0.58 -45.41 -5.96
N PHE A 129 -0.53 -44.57 -6.99
CA PHE A 129 -1.64 -44.10 -7.82
C PHE A 129 -2.59 -45.22 -8.26
N GLY A 130 -3.90 -44.98 -8.12
CA GLY A 130 -4.96 -45.78 -8.73
C GLY A 130 -5.89 -44.89 -9.56
N SER A 131 -5.75 -44.98 -10.89
CA SER A 131 -6.71 -44.52 -11.89
C SER A 131 -7.78 -45.59 -12.06
N ASP A 132 -9.06 -45.21 -12.02
CA ASP A 132 -10.23 -45.86 -12.66
C ASP A 132 -11.39 -44.86 -12.46
N GLY A 133 -12.15 -44.35 -13.42
CA GLY A 133 -12.57 -44.97 -14.67
C GLY A 133 -13.91 -45.68 -14.47
N ASP A 134 -15.00 -44.97 -14.11
CA ASP A 134 -16.34 -45.51 -14.38
C ASP A 134 -17.46 -44.47 -14.45
N SER A 135 -18.22 -44.63 -15.53
CA SER A 135 -19.39 -43.88 -15.97
C SER A 135 -20.67 -44.35 -15.27
N LEU A 136 -21.53 -43.42 -14.87
CA LEU A 136 -22.94 -43.73 -14.61
C LEU A 136 -23.86 -42.66 -15.19
N VAL A 137 -24.28 -42.88 -16.43
CA VAL A 137 -25.39 -42.20 -17.08
C VAL A 137 -26.65 -43.01 -16.80
N ILE A 138 -27.60 -42.44 -16.06
CA ILE A 138 -28.97 -42.97 -15.98
C ILE A 138 -29.89 -41.93 -16.60
N GLY A 139 -30.31 -42.23 -17.84
CA GLY A 139 -31.48 -41.63 -18.46
C GLY A 139 -32.73 -42.24 -17.83
N GLY A 140 -33.61 -41.37 -17.33
CA GLY A 140 -34.95 -41.72 -16.87
C GLY A 140 -35.91 -40.65 -17.36
N THR A 141 -36.56 -40.92 -18.49
CA THR A 141 -37.76 -40.21 -18.93
C THR A 141 -38.84 -40.37 -17.87
N SER A 142 -39.33 -39.26 -17.32
CA SER A 142 -40.47 -39.26 -16.39
C SER A 142 -41.55 -38.26 -16.84
N PRO A 143 -42.82 -38.57 -16.54
CA PRO A 143 -43.98 -38.10 -17.30
C PRO A 143 -44.45 -36.72 -16.85
N VAL A 144 -45.15 -36.07 -17.78
CA VAL A 144 -45.95 -34.86 -17.57
C VAL A 144 -47.03 -35.16 -16.53
N HIS A 145 -46.82 -34.68 -15.30
CA HIS A 145 -47.88 -34.59 -14.29
C HIS A 145 -48.22 -33.12 -14.04
N ASP A 146 -49.44 -32.82 -14.46
CA ASP A 146 -50.50 -32.17 -13.70
C ASP A 146 -50.15 -30.91 -12.89
N HIS A 147 -50.83 -29.83 -13.27
CA HIS A 147 -50.77 -28.49 -12.71
C HIS A 147 -51.55 -28.47 -11.40
N THR A 148 -51.02 -29.12 -10.37
CA THR A 148 -51.50 -28.93 -9.00
C THR A 148 -50.75 -27.75 -8.41
N HIS A 149 -51.52 -26.72 -8.04
CA HIS A 149 -51.04 -25.52 -7.35
C HIS A 149 -50.12 -25.90 -6.18
N LEU A 150 -48.81 -25.77 -6.37
CA LEU A 150 -47.90 -25.56 -5.27
C LEU A 150 -48.18 -24.13 -4.80
N GLU A 151 -48.90 -24.01 -3.69
CA GLU A 151 -48.76 -22.88 -2.80
C GLU A 151 -47.25 -22.71 -2.53
N VAL A 152 -46.63 -21.82 -3.29
CA VAL A 152 -45.43 -21.15 -2.84
C VAL A 152 -45.89 -20.41 -1.59
N THR A 153 -45.63 -20.99 -0.42
CA THR A 153 -45.53 -20.21 0.81
C THR A 153 -44.40 -19.24 0.55
N GLU A 154 -44.73 -18.13 -0.10
CA GLU A 154 -43.89 -16.98 -0.34
C GLU A 154 -43.76 -16.30 1.01
N GLY A 155 -43.01 -16.95 1.90
CA GLY A 155 -42.42 -16.36 3.08
C GLY A 155 -41.42 -15.34 2.60
N THR A 156 -41.91 -14.24 2.03
CA THR A 156 -41.16 -13.02 1.88
C THR A 156 -40.95 -12.52 3.30
N GLU A 157 -39.97 -13.10 4.00
CA GLU A 157 -39.40 -12.48 5.19
C GLU A 157 -39.02 -11.07 4.75
N VAL A 158 -39.85 -10.11 5.12
CA VAL A 158 -39.65 -8.70 4.79
C VAL A 158 -38.40 -8.25 5.53
N LEU A 159 -37.30 -8.19 4.80
CA LEU A 159 -36.03 -7.79 5.36
C LEU A 159 -36.07 -6.29 5.60
N PHE A 160 -35.64 -5.88 6.78
CA PHE A 160 -35.54 -4.47 7.12
C PHE A 160 -34.12 -3.98 6.86
N CYS A 161 -34.01 -2.71 6.46
CA CYS A 161 -32.70 -2.10 6.26
C CYS A 161 -31.92 -2.10 7.58
N ALA A 162 -30.68 -2.59 7.55
CA ALA A 162 -29.85 -2.66 8.75
C ALA A 162 -29.51 -1.29 9.36
N ASN A 163 -29.66 -0.19 8.61
CA ASN A 163 -29.47 1.17 9.11
C ASN A 163 -30.80 1.86 9.45
N HIS A 164 -31.92 1.35 8.93
CA HIS A 164 -33.26 1.90 9.12
C HIS A 164 -34.24 0.74 9.36
N PRO A 165 -34.42 0.30 10.62
CA PRO A 165 -35.25 -0.85 10.94
C PRO A 165 -36.74 -0.65 10.61
N SER A 166 -37.18 0.58 10.36
CA SER A 166 -38.55 0.89 9.93
C SER A 166 -38.78 0.81 8.41
N ARG A 167 -37.75 0.54 7.60
CA ARG A 167 -37.85 0.49 6.13
C ARG A 167 -37.65 -0.94 5.64
N GLN A 168 -38.72 -1.51 5.08
CA GLN A 168 -38.65 -2.77 4.35
C GLN A 168 -37.80 -2.58 3.08
N THR A 169 -36.98 -3.58 2.76
CA THR A 169 -36.12 -3.54 1.58
C THR A 169 -35.85 -4.93 1.02
N HIS A 170 -35.82 -4.99 -0.31
CA HIS A 170 -35.35 -6.17 -1.06
C HIS A 170 -33.92 -6.01 -1.57
N LEU A 171 -33.34 -4.80 -1.43
CA LEU A 171 -31.99 -4.49 -1.90
C LEU A 171 -30.94 -4.98 -0.89
N ARG A 172 -29.88 -5.59 -1.42
CA ARG A 172 -28.73 -6.10 -0.64
C ARG A 172 -27.42 -5.57 -1.21
N CYS A 173 -26.44 -5.37 -0.33
CA CYS A 173 -25.10 -4.97 -0.74
C CYS A 173 -24.40 -6.10 -1.50
N ASN A 174 -23.82 -5.81 -2.67
CA ASN A 174 -23.07 -6.82 -3.45
C ASN A 174 -21.85 -7.37 -2.68
N LYS A 175 -21.16 -6.53 -1.88
CA LYS A 175 -19.94 -6.96 -1.15
C LYS A 175 -20.24 -7.81 0.09
N CYS A 176 -21.24 -7.42 0.90
CA CYS A 176 -21.47 -8.01 2.22
C CYS A 176 -22.86 -8.64 2.42
N GLY A 177 -23.73 -8.61 1.42
CA GLY A 177 -25.08 -9.22 1.47
C GLY A 177 -26.09 -8.55 2.42
N LYS A 178 -25.67 -7.53 3.19
CA LYS A 178 -26.50 -6.84 4.18
C LYS A 178 -27.71 -6.14 3.51
N PRO A 179 -28.92 -6.23 4.09
CA PRO A 179 -30.10 -5.54 3.56
C PRO A 179 -29.96 -4.02 3.73
N ILE A 180 -30.14 -3.28 2.64
CA ILE A 180 -30.00 -1.82 2.54
C ILE A 180 -31.23 -1.22 1.88
N CYS A 181 -31.74 -0.08 2.33
CA CYS A 181 -32.82 0.62 1.62
C CYS A 181 -32.27 1.46 0.45
N SER A 182 -33.15 1.89 -0.45
CA SER A 182 -32.80 2.75 -1.59
C SER A 182 -32.08 4.04 -1.21
N SER A 183 -32.36 4.60 -0.02
CA SER A 183 -31.67 5.80 0.47
C SER A 183 -30.27 5.55 1.02
N CYS A 184 -29.98 4.32 1.48
CA CYS A 184 -28.64 3.95 1.96
C CYS A 184 -27.77 3.32 0.87
N ALA A 185 -28.37 2.93 -0.25
CA ALA A 185 -27.68 2.30 -1.35
C ALA A 185 -26.83 3.32 -2.12
N GLN A 186 -25.52 3.10 -2.16
CA GLN A 186 -24.63 3.89 -3.01
C GLN A 186 -24.41 3.15 -4.33
N PRO A 187 -24.64 3.80 -5.49
CA PRO A 187 -24.44 3.18 -6.79
C PRO A 187 -22.94 2.99 -7.05
N THR A 188 -22.58 1.79 -7.49
CA THR A 188 -21.25 1.46 -8.01
C THR A 188 -21.41 0.82 -9.38
N PRO A 189 -20.37 0.79 -10.24
CA PRO A 189 -20.47 0.22 -11.59
C PRO A 189 -20.88 -1.26 -11.63
N VAL A 190 -20.80 -1.97 -10.52
CA VAL A 190 -21.17 -3.38 -10.37
C VAL A 190 -22.41 -3.60 -9.47
N GLY A 191 -23.24 -2.56 -9.28
CA GLY A 191 -24.47 -2.61 -8.49
C GLY A 191 -24.44 -1.75 -7.22
N TYR A 192 -25.26 -2.07 -6.23
CA TYR A 192 -25.39 -1.27 -5.01
C TYR A 192 -24.46 -1.75 -3.88
N ARG A 193 -23.82 -0.79 -3.19
CA ARG A 193 -23.01 -1.05 -2.00
C ARG A 193 -23.52 -0.28 -0.79
N CYS A 194 -23.30 -0.84 0.40
CA CYS A 194 -23.60 -0.18 1.66
C CYS A 194 -22.51 0.84 2.03
N PRO A 195 -22.82 1.86 2.86
CA PRO A 195 -21.86 2.90 3.23
C PRO A 195 -20.68 2.37 4.06
N GLN A 196 -20.87 1.29 4.82
CA GLN A 196 -19.80 0.66 5.61
C GLN A 196 -18.72 0.07 4.70
N CYS A 197 -19.10 -0.71 3.69
CA CYS A 197 -18.17 -1.30 2.73
C CYS A 197 -17.44 -0.25 1.87
N ILE A 198 -18.05 0.90 1.63
CA ILE A 198 -17.42 2.00 0.89
C ILE A 198 -16.40 2.73 1.75
N ARG A 199 -16.71 2.98 3.03
CA ARG A 199 -15.76 3.58 3.98
C ARG A 199 -14.52 2.71 4.16
N GLU A 200 -14.71 1.42 4.38
CA GLU A 200 -13.61 0.48 4.52
C GLU A 200 -12.73 0.40 3.26
N HIS A 201 -13.35 0.47 2.07
CA HIS A 201 -12.61 0.54 0.82
C HIS A 201 -11.87 1.88 0.66
N GLN A 202 -12.37 2.99 1.22
CA GLN A 202 -11.65 4.26 1.27
C GLN A 202 -10.50 4.22 2.27
N ASP A 203 -10.67 3.55 3.41
CA ASP A 203 -9.67 3.46 4.49
C ASP A 203 -8.41 2.69 4.05
N ILE A 204 -8.56 1.72 3.14
CA ILE A 204 -7.42 1.01 2.52
C ILE A 204 -6.51 1.97 1.73
N TYR A 205 -7.04 3.05 1.15
CA TYR A 205 -6.22 4.08 0.48
C TYR A 205 -5.67 5.13 1.45
N TYR A 206 -6.12 5.15 2.70
CA TYR A 206 -5.67 6.07 3.74
C TYR A 206 -4.63 5.46 4.69
N THR A 207 -3.79 4.56 4.20
CA THR A 207 -2.56 4.15 4.92
C THR A 207 -1.43 5.15 4.65
N ALA A 208 -1.64 6.41 5.01
CA ALA A 208 -0.56 7.40 5.02
C ALA A 208 0.41 7.00 6.15
N ARG A 209 1.63 6.56 5.80
CA ARG A 209 2.64 6.24 6.80
C ARG A 209 2.99 7.52 7.57
N PRO A 210 3.19 7.46 8.90
CA PRO A 210 3.60 8.64 9.68
C PRO A 210 4.90 9.28 9.15
N LEU A 211 5.76 8.47 8.51
CA LEU A 211 6.98 8.92 7.84
C LEU A 211 6.73 9.95 6.72
N ASP A 212 5.63 9.82 5.96
CA ASP A 212 5.32 10.75 4.88
C ASP A 212 4.97 12.14 5.44
N TYR A 213 4.28 12.19 6.59
CA TYR A 213 3.99 13.44 7.30
C TYR A 213 5.28 14.08 7.83
N LEU A 214 6.21 13.28 8.35
CA LEU A 214 7.49 13.78 8.86
C LEU A 214 8.35 14.38 7.75
N LEU A 215 8.41 13.75 6.57
CA LEU A 215 9.09 14.30 5.39
C LEU A 215 8.47 15.61 4.91
N VAL A 216 7.14 15.71 4.87
CA VAL A 216 6.44 16.95 4.49
C VAL A 216 6.77 18.08 5.46
N ILE A 217 6.76 17.81 6.77
CA ILE A 217 7.12 18.78 7.80
C ILE A 217 8.58 19.22 7.63
N LEU A 218 9.50 18.26 7.47
CA LEU A 218 10.94 18.49 7.32
C LEU A 218 11.25 19.44 6.15
N VAL A 219 10.52 19.33 5.04
CA VAL A 219 10.75 20.17 3.85
C VAL A 219 9.96 21.48 3.90
N THR A 220 8.70 21.44 4.34
CA THR A 220 7.79 22.59 4.26
C THR A 220 8.07 23.63 5.34
N VAL A 221 8.43 23.21 6.55
CA VAL A 221 8.75 24.13 7.66
C VAL A 221 9.90 25.08 7.30
N PRO A 222 11.10 24.62 6.87
CA PRO A 222 12.20 25.53 6.55
C PRO A 222 11.89 26.43 5.35
N LEU A 223 11.20 25.91 4.33
CA LEU A 223 10.77 26.72 3.18
C LEU A 223 9.79 27.84 3.59
N SER A 224 8.82 27.51 4.44
CA SER A 224 7.84 28.47 4.96
C SER A 224 8.50 29.53 5.84
N LEU A 225 9.41 29.12 6.73
CA LEU A 225 10.16 30.01 7.60
C LEU A 225 11.05 30.98 6.80
N LEU A 226 11.73 30.46 5.79
CA LEU A 226 12.55 31.24 4.87
C LEU A 226 11.69 32.23 4.07
N GLY A 227 10.54 31.79 3.56
CA GLY A 227 9.61 32.64 2.84
C GLY A 227 9.04 33.77 3.69
N GLY A 228 8.64 33.48 4.93
CA GLY A 228 8.17 34.50 5.90
C GLY A 228 9.27 35.49 6.28
N TRP A 229 10.49 35.01 6.55
CA TRP A 229 11.65 35.86 6.82
C TRP A 229 11.99 36.77 5.64
N LEU A 230 11.98 36.21 4.44
CA LEU A 230 12.27 36.94 3.21
C LEU A 230 11.17 37.96 2.88
N ALA A 231 9.91 37.62 3.16
CA ALA A 231 8.78 38.52 2.95
C ALA A 231 8.91 39.83 3.76
N MET A 232 9.41 39.74 5.00
CA MET A 232 9.66 40.92 5.82
C MET A 232 10.83 41.76 5.30
N ARG A 233 11.83 41.13 4.67
CA ARG A 233 13.03 41.84 4.17
C ARG A 233 12.82 42.56 2.84
N ILE A 234 12.00 41.99 1.95
CA ILE A 234 11.82 42.50 0.58
C ILE A 234 10.56 43.38 0.44
N GLY A 235 9.58 43.28 1.35
CA GLY A 235 8.43 44.20 1.41
C GLY A 235 7.54 44.13 0.16
N PHE A 236 7.45 45.23 -0.61
CA PHE A 236 6.54 45.36 -1.76
C PHE A 236 6.65 44.26 -2.81
N PHE A 237 7.86 43.72 -3.05
CA PHE A 237 8.05 42.65 -4.04
C PHE A 237 7.43 41.31 -3.63
N THR A 238 6.92 41.17 -2.40
CA THR A 238 6.16 39.98 -1.97
C THR A 238 4.89 39.74 -2.76
N ILE A 239 4.33 40.74 -3.44
CA ILE A 239 3.19 40.53 -4.35
C ILE A 239 3.61 39.69 -5.56
N PHE A 240 4.76 40.02 -6.15
CA PHE A 240 5.29 39.31 -7.32
C PHE A 240 5.97 37.99 -6.92
N LEU A 241 6.75 38.00 -5.85
CA LEU A 241 7.40 36.80 -5.34
C LEU A 241 6.43 35.85 -4.64
N GLY A 242 5.36 36.33 -4.01
CA GLY A 242 4.46 35.49 -3.21
C GLY A 242 3.69 34.48 -4.05
N ALA A 243 3.20 34.88 -5.22
CA ALA A 243 2.55 33.97 -6.17
C ALA A 243 3.53 32.90 -6.72
N GLY A 244 4.76 33.31 -7.03
CA GLY A 244 5.81 32.39 -7.47
C GLY A 244 6.33 31.47 -6.37
N ALA A 245 6.54 32.00 -5.17
CA ALA A 245 7.03 31.28 -4.01
C ALA A 245 6.00 30.26 -3.53
N GLY A 246 4.71 30.60 -3.47
CA GLY A 246 3.65 29.67 -3.07
C GLY A 246 3.55 28.46 -4.00
N THR A 247 3.63 28.68 -5.32
CA THR A 247 3.61 27.58 -6.31
C THR A 247 4.88 26.74 -6.27
N LEU A 248 6.04 27.36 -6.01
CA LEU A 248 7.32 26.66 -5.88
C LEU A 248 7.38 25.79 -4.61
N ILE A 249 6.96 26.34 -3.47
CA ILE A 249 6.89 25.62 -2.19
C ILE A 249 5.94 24.44 -2.31
N GLY A 250 4.76 24.65 -2.91
CA GLY A 250 3.81 23.58 -3.22
C GLY A 250 4.46 22.47 -4.06
N ARG A 251 5.09 22.82 -5.18
CA ARG A 251 5.74 21.84 -6.07
C ARG A 251 6.82 21.01 -5.38
N ILE A 252 7.67 21.64 -4.58
CA ILE A 252 8.76 20.96 -3.87
C ILE A 252 8.18 20.03 -2.79
N ALA A 253 7.18 20.48 -2.04
CA ALA A 253 6.48 19.66 -1.05
C ALA A 253 5.80 18.44 -1.71
N PHE A 254 5.22 18.60 -2.90
CA PHE A 254 4.59 17.51 -3.65
C PHE A 254 5.59 16.50 -4.22
N TRP A 255 6.74 16.97 -4.69
CA TRP A 255 7.79 16.07 -5.17
C TRP A 255 8.35 15.22 -4.02
N ALA A 256 8.54 15.82 -2.85
CA ALA A 256 8.96 15.12 -1.63
C ALA A 256 7.90 14.13 -1.11
N ALA A 257 6.61 14.45 -1.21
CA ALA A 257 5.50 13.60 -0.73
C ALA A 257 5.13 12.41 -1.64
N ARG A 258 5.95 12.11 -2.67
CA ARG A 258 5.84 10.92 -3.56
C ARG A 258 4.42 10.68 -4.13
N ARG A 259 3.65 11.75 -4.38
CA ARG A 259 2.27 11.75 -4.92
C ARG A 259 1.18 11.06 -4.07
N ARG A 260 1.40 10.79 -2.78
CA ARG A 260 0.37 10.15 -1.93
C ARG A 260 -0.65 11.20 -1.42
N ARG A 261 -1.91 11.08 -1.84
CA ARG A 261 -2.98 12.08 -1.61
C ARG A 261 -3.81 11.72 -0.37
N GLY A 262 -3.40 12.20 0.81
CA GLY A 262 -4.12 12.02 2.08
C GLY A 262 -5.20 13.10 2.32
N ARG A 263 -6.29 12.75 3.00
CA ARG A 263 -7.43 13.67 3.27
C ARG A 263 -7.06 14.83 4.21
N GLY A 264 -6.07 14.64 5.09
CA GLY A 264 -5.57 15.66 6.04
C GLY A 264 -4.34 16.45 5.57
N MET A 265 -3.67 16.02 4.50
CA MET A 265 -2.48 16.70 3.94
C MET A 265 -2.72 18.19 3.59
N PRO A 266 -3.84 18.60 2.95
CA PRO A 266 -4.07 20.02 2.67
C PRO A 266 -4.14 20.90 3.91
N GLN A 267 -4.75 20.38 4.98
CA GLN A 267 -4.87 21.13 6.23
C GLN A 267 -3.53 21.27 6.95
N LEU A 268 -2.72 20.20 6.92
CA LEU A 268 -1.40 20.18 7.55
C LEU A 268 -0.43 21.15 6.86
N VAL A 269 -0.36 21.15 5.53
CA VAL A 269 0.50 22.07 4.79
C VAL A 269 0.03 23.52 4.96
N ALA A 270 -1.28 23.78 4.90
CA ALA A 270 -1.82 25.11 5.18
C ALA A 270 -1.45 25.59 6.60
N ALA A 271 -1.55 24.73 7.61
CA ALA A 271 -1.16 25.06 8.98
C ALA A 271 0.34 25.40 9.09
N ILE A 272 1.22 24.64 8.44
CA ILE A 272 2.67 24.91 8.44
C ILE A 272 2.99 26.23 7.74
N VAL A 273 2.30 26.56 6.63
CA VAL A 273 2.49 27.83 5.93
C VAL A 273 2.09 29.02 6.80
N VAL A 274 0.95 28.92 7.48
CA VAL A 274 0.48 29.94 8.42
C VAL A 274 1.46 30.10 9.58
N ILE A 275 1.84 29.00 10.25
CA ILE A 275 2.76 29.03 11.39
C ILE A 275 4.13 29.59 10.96
N GLY A 276 4.69 29.12 9.85
CA GLY A 276 6.00 29.56 9.35
C GLY A 276 6.01 31.01 8.84
N GLY A 277 4.86 31.56 8.43
CA GLY A 277 4.71 32.98 8.12
C GLY A 277 4.55 33.86 9.36
N ILE A 278 3.90 33.35 10.41
CA ILE A 278 3.67 34.08 11.67
C ILE A 278 4.91 34.09 12.56
N LEU A 279 5.62 32.95 12.68
CA LEU A 279 6.77 32.80 13.57
C LEU A 279 7.83 33.90 13.41
N PRO A 280 8.28 34.25 12.18
CA PRO A 280 9.28 35.28 12.00
C PRO A 280 8.68 36.70 12.14
N ALA A 281 7.37 36.87 11.96
CA ALA A 281 6.65 38.14 12.17
C ALA A 281 6.31 38.42 13.64
N LEU A 282 6.31 37.40 14.50
CA LEU A 282 5.90 37.46 15.91
C LEU A 282 6.74 38.44 16.75
N PRO A 283 8.08 38.52 16.63
CA PRO A 283 8.88 39.54 17.34
C PRO A 283 8.49 40.97 16.95
N LEU A 284 8.16 41.23 15.68
CA LEU A 284 7.71 42.54 15.21
C LEU A 284 6.31 42.88 15.71
N LEU A 285 5.43 41.86 15.85
CA LEU A 285 4.09 42.03 16.40
C LEU A 285 4.15 42.43 17.89
N ILE A 286 5.06 41.82 18.66
CA ILE A 286 5.20 42.07 20.10
C ILE A 286 5.94 43.38 20.39
N PHE A 287 7.03 43.68 19.68
CA PHE A 287 7.91 44.81 20.03
C PHE A 287 7.75 46.03 19.10
N GLY A 288 7.28 45.84 17.87
CA GLY A 288 7.30 46.87 16.84
C GLY A 288 5.97 47.60 16.61
N GLY A 289 4.83 47.02 17.00
CA GLY A 289 3.51 47.52 16.63
C GLY A 289 3.14 47.24 15.16
N ILE A 290 1.99 47.78 14.70
CA ILE A 290 1.47 47.54 13.34
C ILE A 290 2.34 48.29 12.33
N ASN A 291 3.32 47.59 11.74
CA ASN A 291 4.22 48.13 10.73
C ASN A 291 3.91 47.57 9.34
N PHE A 292 4.44 48.22 8.30
CA PHE A 292 4.38 47.73 6.92
C PHE A 292 4.85 46.27 6.79
N GLY A 293 5.86 45.85 7.55
CA GLY A 293 6.35 44.45 7.56
C GLY A 293 5.29 43.43 7.98
N LEU A 294 4.42 43.77 8.93
CA LEU A 294 3.30 42.91 9.36
C LEU A 294 2.24 42.79 8.26
N LEU A 295 1.93 43.90 7.59
CA LEU A 295 0.99 43.93 6.48
C LEU A 295 1.46 42.99 5.35
N TRP A 296 2.75 43.04 5.01
CA TRP A 296 3.35 42.14 4.01
C TRP A 296 3.40 40.68 4.47
N SER A 297 3.68 40.39 5.74
CA SER A 297 3.57 39.01 6.26
C SER A 297 2.14 38.46 6.17
N GLY A 298 1.13 39.31 6.40
CA GLY A 298 -0.27 38.94 6.25
C GLY A 298 -0.64 38.62 4.80
N VAL A 299 -0.18 39.45 3.86
CA VAL A 299 -0.36 39.22 2.42
C VAL A 299 0.34 37.92 1.97
N TYR A 300 1.55 37.66 2.46
CA TYR A 300 2.27 36.41 2.18
C TYR A 300 1.50 35.19 2.70
N ILE A 301 1.05 35.20 3.95
CA ILE A 301 0.29 34.09 4.54
C ILE A 301 -0.98 33.84 3.73
N PHE A 302 -1.72 34.90 3.37
CA PHE A 302 -2.96 34.78 2.61
C PHE A 302 -2.74 34.17 1.21
N THR A 303 -1.76 34.70 0.47
CA THR A 303 -1.46 34.25 -0.89
C THR A 303 -0.83 32.85 -0.94
N ALA A 304 0.14 32.57 -0.06
CA ALA A 304 0.82 31.27 0.00
C ALA A 304 -0.11 30.16 0.50
N THR A 305 -0.94 30.43 1.53
CA THR A 305 -1.91 29.45 2.04
C THR A 305 -2.98 29.15 0.99
N GLY A 306 -3.49 30.17 0.30
CA GLY A 306 -4.46 30.01 -0.78
C GLY A 306 -3.93 29.17 -1.94
N ALA A 307 -2.70 29.45 -2.39
CA ALA A 307 -2.05 28.68 -3.45
C ALA A 307 -1.80 27.22 -3.05
N ALA A 308 -1.25 27.01 -1.84
CA ALA A 308 -1.00 25.66 -1.32
C ALA A 308 -2.31 24.86 -1.19
N TYR A 309 -3.36 25.45 -0.62
CA TYR A 309 -4.64 24.78 -0.42
C TYR A 309 -5.32 24.39 -1.74
N TYR A 310 -5.32 25.28 -2.73
CA TYR A 310 -5.96 25.01 -4.03
C TYR A 310 -5.26 23.87 -4.78
N GLN A 311 -3.93 23.78 -4.69
CA GLN A 311 -3.16 22.75 -5.39
C GLN A 311 -3.37 21.35 -4.81
N MET A 312 -3.81 21.25 -3.55
CA MET A 312 -4.07 19.97 -2.87
C MET A 312 -5.53 19.50 -2.92
N ARG A 313 -6.47 20.38 -3.28
CA ARG A 313 -7.86 20.00 -3.55
C ARG A 313 -7.98 19.20 -4.84
#